data_AF-A0A6G6J7A6-F1
#
_entry.id   AF-A0A6G6J7A6-F1
#
_cell.length_a   1.000
_cell.length_b   1.000
_cell.length_c   1.000
_cell.angle_alpha   90.00
_cell.angle_beta   90.00
_cell.angle_gamma   90.00
#
_symmetry.space_group_name_H-M   'P 1'
#
loop_
_entity.id
_entity.type
_entity.pdbx_description
1 polymer ?
#
loop_
_entity_poly.entity_id
_entity_poly.type
_entity_poly.pdbx_seq_one_letter_code
_entity_poly.pdbx_strand_id
1 'polypeptide(L)'
;MGAPELSYLPRNYQFPRSAMTPLALPQVSMAVREAHGLAFGEYGHLVDRKNHAAFCLDAYEGGIIGDDALDWLTAYPNDYGLHLVTQEVVEAVESRLSFSKTGLIRGVKRRSKLLGTPAYELQPAAQKAMACIEAGLFTADAVADLVKMGPDCAYHLIQKVEQTLIDVTSADCPEMQKWLAMEVYGESFNVSAKMLHRFDLPLPPTDCLDFQEVRVFLFKALDAMSSFLIHFHTPSTFMGVHSYDLNGYADAYGELKDRVRNSTPDELTSYLMETPVAQLPFETWALGFEDDDDRDEEIVAEAAYLLKEMDQLTQDTHFTLNHDQGSNPSEEMRELIAQIGDSISAGSKFSSVLSVIKDAFEVCLHHADNKDRATSEHELTGSAEEGCGLFETLVVFVKDEYQSLESQALNSFDERVQGLCDIYISFPLDQELLSRQTRPILVKTQQCFALLQRITKSLEDLEHAQ
;
A
#
# COMPACT_ATOMS: atom_id res chain seq x y z
N MET A 1 34.19 13.12 -16.00
CA MET A 1 33.41 13.16 -17.24
C MET A 1 33.15 11.71 -17.67
N GLY A 2 31.95 11.16 -17.62
CA GLY A 2 30.67 11.75 -17.24
C GLY A 2 29.73 10.69 -16.65
N ALA A 3 28.92 11.12 -15.69
CA ALA A 3 27.50 10.80 -15.71
C ALA A 3 26.86 11.82 -16.66
N PRO A 4 25.87 11.41 -17.48
CA PRO A 4 24.50 11.48 -16.95
C PRO A 4 23.55 10.42 -17.53
N GLU A 5 22.60 9.97 -16.69
CA GLU A 5 21.20 9.82 -17.08
C GLU A 5 20.37 10.10 -15.80
N LEU A 6 19.77 11.28 -15.79
CA LEU A 6 18.78 11.72 -14.80
C LEU A 6 17.38 11.39 -15.33
N SER A 7 16.45 11.31 -14.37
CA SER A 7 14.98 11.38 -14.51
C SER A 7 14.23 10.16 -15.03
N TYR A 8 13.77 9.33 -14.09
CA TYR A 8 12.34 9.07 -13.83
C TYR A 8 12.23 8.48 -12.41
N LEU A 9 12.47 9.31 -11.39
CA LEU A 9 12.16 8.96 -10.00
C LEU A 9 10.83 9.64 -9.68
N PRO A 10 9.74 8.91 -9.40
CA PRO A 10 8.69 9.47 -8.59
C PRO A 10 9.28 9.56 -7.18
N ARG A 11 9.65 10.77 -6.74
CA ARG A 11 9.70 11.04 -5.30
C ARG A 11 8.25 10.97 -4.85
N ASN A 12 7.86 9.84 -4.26
CA ASN A 12 6.72 9.61 -3.36
C ASN A 12 6.81 8.11 -2.97
N TYR A 13 6.89 7.82 -1.68
CA TYR A 13 7.34 6.57 -1.06
C TYR A 13 6.97 5.25 -1.79
N GLN A 14 7.94 4.33 -1.86
CA GLN A 14 7.66 2.89 -1.92
C GLN A 14 7.78 2.37 -0.50
N PHE A 15 6.72 1.75 0.04
CA PHE A 15 6.88 1.01 1.29
C PHE A 15 7.91 -0.09 1.05
N PRO A 16 8.83 -0.34 2.00
CA PRO A 16 9.73 -1.45 1.87
C PRO A 16 8.87 -2.70 1.69
N ARG A 17 8.99 -3.37 0.54
CA ARG A 17 8.45 -4.72 0.40
C ARG A 17 8.94 -5.49 1.62
N SER A 18 8.04 -6.19 2.32
CA SER A 18 8.35 -7.19 3.34
C SER A 18 9.68 -7.85 2.99
N ALA A 19 10.74 -7.33 3.60
CA ALA A 19 12.08 -7.76 3.32
C ALA A 19 12.34 -8.85 4.35
N MET A 20 11.69 -10.00 4.17
CA MET A 20 12.44 -11.23 4.37
C MET A 20 13.47 -11.35 3.23
N THR A 21 14.41 -10.41 3.18
CA THR A 21 15.64 -10.55 2.39
C THR A 21 16.83 -10.51 3.35
N PRO A 22 17.78 -11.45 3.22
CA PRO A 22 18.98 -11.55 4.08
C PRO A 22 19.93 -10.34 4.08
N LEU A 23 19.55 -9.23 3.44
CA LEU A 23 20.41 -8.09 3.14
C LEU A 23 20.14 -6.86 4.03
N ALA A 24 19.13 -6.91 4.90
CA ALA A 24 18.82 -5.84 5.88
C ALA A 24 19.26 -6.19 7.31
N LEU A 25 20.43 -6.81 7.48
CA LEU A 25 20.99 -7.06 8.81
C LEU A 25 22.36 -6.38 8.95
N PRO A 26 22.49 -5.35 9.80
CA PRO A 26 23.79 -5.02 10.35
C PRO A 26 24.23 -6.21 11.21
N GLN A 27 25.43 -6.77 10.95
CA GLN A 27 26.14 -7.79 11.74
C GLN A 27 25.97 -9.29 11.40
N VAL A 28 25.54 -9.67 10.19
CA VAL A 28 25.44 -11.11 9.79
C VAL A 28 26.79 -11.81 9.55
N SER A 29 27.90 -11.09 9.34
CA SER A 29 29.13 -11.73 8.87
C SER A 29 29.76 -12.69 9.87
N MET A 30 29.61 -12.50 11.19
CA MET A 30 30.14 -13.44 12.19
C MET A 30 29.16 -14.57 12.51
N ALA A 31 27.87 -14.26 12.67
CA ALA A 31 26.85 -15.25 13.04
C ALA A 31 26.60 -16.27 11.91
N VAL A 32 26.63 -15.86 10.63
CA VAL A 32 26.50 -16.81 9.51
C VAL A 32 27.78 -17.64 9.33
N ARG A 33 28.96 -17.08 9.62
CA ARG A 33 30.22 -17.86 9.62
C ARG A 33 30.21 -18.91 10.72
N GLU A 34 29.74 -18.55 11.91
CA GLU A 34 29.63 -19.45 13.05
C GLU A 34 28.54 -20.51 12.80
N ALA A 35 27.39 -20.13 12.25
CA ALA A 35 26.32 -21.07 11.88
C ALA A 35 26.73 -22.02 10.74
N HIS A 36 27.44 -21.56 9.71
CA HIS A 36 27.98 -22.44 8.67
C HIS A 36 29.09 -23.35 9.18
N GLY A 37 29.99 -22.83 10.03
CA GLY A 37 31.02 -23.63 10.70
C GLY A 37 30.43 -24.70 11.63
N LEU A 38 29.39 -24.34 12.39
CA LEU A 38 28.63 -25.25 13.25
C LEU A 38 27.85 -26.27 12.42
N ALA A 39 27.18 -25.88 11.33
CA ALA A 39 26.49 -26.84 10.46
C ALA A 39 27.47 -27.83 9.83
N PHE A 40 28.62 -27.37 9.33
CA PHE A 40 29.67 -28.26 8.81
C PHE A 40 30.30 -29.14 9.90
N GLY A 41 30.35 -28.65 11.14
CA GLY A 41 30.79 -29.38 12.33
C GLY A 41 29.78 -30.43 12.84
N GLU A 42 28.50 -30.08 12.96
CA GLU A 42 27.39 -30.89 13.47
C GLU A 42 26.99 -31.99 12.49
N TYR A 43 27.04 -31.73 11.18
CA TYR A 43 26.93 -32.77 10.14
C TYR A 43 28.28 -33.46 9.84
N GLY A 44 29.33 -33.20 10.62
CA GLY A 44 30.71 -33.68 10.40
C GLY A 44 30.89 -35.20 10.45
N HIS A 45 29.88 -35.97 10.84
CA HIS A 45 29.85 -37.43 10.75
C HIS A 45 29.53 -37.94 9.32
N LEU A 46 29.04 -37.07 8.43
CA LEU A 46 28.80 -37.34 7.01
C LEU A 46 29.95 -36.85 6.10
N VAL A 47 30.88 -36.06 6.64
CA VAL A 47 31.97 -35.43 5.88
C VAL A 47 33.31 -35.86 6.47
N ASP A 48 34.01 -36.76 5.80
CA ASP A 48 35.36 -37.19 6.21
C ASP A 48 36.37 -36.05 5.97
N ARG A 49 36.67 -35.31 7.04
CA ARG A 49 37.61 -34.16 7.02
C ARG A 49 38.99 -34.53 6.48
N LYS A 50 39.48 -35.74 6.77
CA LYS A 50 40.79 -36.18 6.26
C LYS A 50 40.75 -36.36 4.76
N ASN A 51 39.65 -36.90 4.23
CA ASN A 51 39.48 -37.07 2.80
C ASN A 51 39.22 -35.75 2.08
N HIS A 52 38.53 -34.78 2.69
CA HIS A 52 38.37 -33.43 2.12
C HIS A 52 39.68 -32.67 2.06
N ALA A 53 40.47 -32.71 3.15
CA ALA A 53 41.80 -32.11 3.16
C ALA A 53 42.75 -32.81 2.17
N ALA A 54 42.71 -34.14 2.10
CA ALA A 54 43.48 -34.90 1.11
C ALA A 54 43.04 -34.57 -0.33
N PHE A 55 41.74 -34.45 -0.59
CA PHE A 55 41.21 -34.07 -1.90
C PHE A 55 41.65 -32.66 -2.33
N CYS A 56 41.61 -31.69 -1.42
CA CYS A 56 42.10 -30.34 -1.71
C CYS A 56 43.62 -30.30 -1.90
N LEU A 57 44.36 -31.07 -1.11
CA LEU A 57 45.81 -31.20 -1.24
C LEU A 57 46.19 -31.86 -2.57
N ASP A 58 45.56 -32.98 -2.94
CA ASP A 58 45.78 -33.68 -4.21
C ASP A 58 45.43 -32.78 -5.40
N ALA A 59 44.37 -31.96 -5.29
CA ALA A 59 43.99 -31.00 -6.31
C ALA A 59 44.99 -29.84 -6.45
N TYR A 60 45.56 -29.37 -5.33
CA TYR A 60 46.62 -28.37 -5.33
C TYR A 60 47.94 -28.93 -5.88
N GLU A 61 48.40 -30.07 -5.39
CA GLU A 61 49.60 -30.77 -5.88
C GLU A 61 49.45 -31.17 -7.35
N GLY A 62 48.22 -31.50 -7.78
CA GLY A 62 47.87 -31.81 -9.16
C GLY A 62 47.71 -30.58 -10.07
N GLY A 63 47.86 -29.35 -9.56
CA GLY A 63 47.72 -28.11 -10.33
C GLY A 63 46.29 -27.85 -10.85
N ILE A 64 45.28 -28.40 -10.18
CA ILE A 64 43.86 -28.12 -10.44
C ILE A 64 43.48 -26.75 -9.87
N ILE A 65 43.96 -26.45 -8.67
CA ILE A 65 43.87 -25.14 -8.00
C ILE A 65 45.27 -24.56 -7.75
N GLY A 66 45.38 -23.24 -7.61
CA GLY A 66 46.64 -22.52 -7.37
C GLY A 66 46.79 -22.02 -5.93
N ASP A 67 47.89 -21.30 -5.66
CA ASP A 67 48.21 -20.76 -4.33
C ASP A 67 47.10 -19.85 -3.78
N ASP A 68 46.46 -19.07 -4.65
CA ASP A 68 45.36 -18.17 -4.31
C ASP A 68 44.17 -18.89 -3.63
N ALA A 69 43.93 -20.17 -3.97
CA ALA A 69 42.88 -20.97 -3.34
C ALA A 69 43.22 -21.29 -1.88
N LEU A 70 44.51 -21.38 -1.53
CA LEU A 70 44.97 -21.65 -0.17
C LEU A 70 44.92 -20.40 0.73
N ASP A 71 44.77 -19.20 0.16
CA ASP A 71 44.59 -17.97 0.93
C ASP A 71 43.34 -18.02 1.81
N TRP A 72 42.31 -18.76 1.39
CA TRP A 72 41.12 -19.01 2.22
C TRP A 72 41.44 -19.75 3.52
N LEU A 73 42.38 -20.71 3.50
CA LEU A 73 42.82 -21.43 4.70
C LEU A 73 43.72 -20.56 5.58
N THR A 74 44.46 -19.62 4.98
CA THR A 74 45.26 -18.64 5.72
C THR A 74 44.36 -17.60 6.42
N ALA A 75 43.32 -17.12 5.73
CA ALA A 75 42.34 -16.20 6.30
C ALA A 75 41.41 -16.88 7.31
N TYR A 76 41.08 -18.16 7.08
CA TYR A 76 40.13 -18.93 7.90
C TYR A 76 40.66 -20.35 8.16
N PRO A 77 41.51 -20.55 9.19
CA PRO A 77 42.13 -21.85 9.49
C PRO A 77 41.16 -22.79 10.24
N ASN A 78 39.97 -23.00 9.69
CA ASN A 78 38.90 -23.83 10.23
C ASN A 78 38.14 -24.56 9.12
N ASP A 79 37.10 -25.31 9.49
CA ASP A 79 36.34 -26.15 8.55
C ASP A 79 35.64 -25.33 7.44
N TYR A 80 35.34 -24.06 7.70
CA TYR A 80 34.77 -23.15 6.70
C TYR A 80 35.81 -22.77 5.63
N GLY A 81 37.06 -22.50 6.01
CA GLY A 81 38.14 -22.32 5.05
C GLY A 81 38.34 -23.54 4.15
N LEU A 82 38.34 -24.75 4.72
CA LEU A 82 38.46 -26.00 3.96
C LEU A 82 37.28 -26.22 3.00
N HIS A 83 36.07 -25.81 3.39
CA HIS A 83 34.89 -25.86 2.53
C HIS A 83 35.04 -24.95 1.30
N LEU A 84 35.55 -23.73 1.48
CA LEU A 84 35.78 -22.78 0.38
C LEU A 84 36.82 -23.32 -0.61
N VAL A 85 37.93 -23.88 -0.11
CA VAL A 85 38.92 -24.53 -1.00
C VAL A 85 38.29 -25.72 -1.75
N THR A 86 37.47 -26.52 -1.08
CA THR A 86 36.78 -27.64 -1.74
C THR A 86 35.87 -27.15 -2.88
N GLN A 87 35.16 -26.02 -2.70
CA GLN A 87 34.33 -25.45 -3.76
C GLN A 87 35.15 -25.02 -4.97
N GLU A 88 36.28 -24.35 -4.76
CA GLU A 88 37.16 -23.96 -5.87
C GLU A 88 37.72 -25.17 -6.62
N VAL A 89 38.06 -26.25 -5.92
CA VAL A 89 38.46 -27.52 -6.56
C VAL A 89 37.33 -28.08 -7.42
N VAL A 90 36.10 -28.11 -6.90
CA VAL A 90 34.94 -28.63 -7.63
C VAL A 90 34.67 -27.78 -8.88
N GLU A 91 34.69 -26.46 -8.77
CA GLU A 91 34.48 -25.56 -9.91
C GLU A 91 35.60 -25.68 -10.97
N ALA A 92 36.85 -25.83 -10.53
CA ALA A 92 37.98 -26.09 -11.41
C ALA A 92 37.86 -27.46 -12.12
N VAL A 93 37.28 -28.47 -11.47
CA VAL A 93 37.00 -29.77 -12.08
C VAL A 93 35.80 -29.69 -13.04
N GLU A 94 34.72 -29.02 -12.66
CA GLU A 94 33.51 -28.85 -13.49
C GLU A 94 33.81 -28.05 -14.77
N SER A 95 34.65 -27.01 -14.67
CA SER A 95 35.08 -26.23 -15.84
C SER A 95 35.92 -27.04 -16.83
N ARG A 96 36.59 -28.10 -16.35
CA ARG A 96 37.40 -29.03 -17.16
C ARG A 96 36.62 -30.26 -17.64
N LEU A 97 35.46 -30.55 -17.03
CA LEU A 97 34.60 -31.71 -17.35
C LEU A 97 33.21 -31.24 -17.81
N SER A 98 33.01 -31.09 -19.11
CA SER A 98 31.68 -30.81 -19.66
C SER A 98 30.83 -32.09 -19.70
N PHE A 99 30.00 -32.33 -18.69
CA PHE A 99 28.93 -33.32 -18.77
C PHE A 99 27.68 -32.71 -19.41
N SER A 100 27.10 -33.39 -20.40
CA SER A 100 25.77 -33.05 -20.91
C SER A 100 24.73 -33.26 -19.81
N LYS A 101 24.28 -32.15 -19.19
CA LYS A 101 23.26 -32.14 -18.13
C LYS A 101 21.87 -32.60 -18.61
N THR A 102 21.72 -32.83 -19.91
CA THR A 102 20.46 -33.17 -20.56
C THR A 102 20.13 -34.65 -20.39
N GLY A 103 19.22 -34.97 -19.47
CA GLY A 103 18.62 -36.31 -19.34
C GLY A 103 19.20 -37.23 -18.26
N LEU A 104 20.27 -36.83 -17.56
CA LEU A 104 20.88 -37.61 -16.48
C LEU A 104 19.95 -37.85 -15.28
N ILE A 105 19.06 -36.90 -14.98
CA ILE A 105 18.09 -37.04 -13.90
C ILE A 105 16.68 -36.99 -14.47
N ARG A 106 16.01 -38.15 -14.56
CA ARG A 106 14.61 -38.23 -14.99
C ARG A 106 13.74 -37.33 -14.12
N GLY A 107 13.10 -36.36 -14.76
CA GLY A 107 12.19 -35.43 -14.10
C GLY A 107 12.88 -34.32 -13.29
N VAL A 108 14.15 -33.97 -13.55
CA VAL A 108 14.83 -32.89 -12.82
C VAL A 108 14.02 -31.59 -12.79
N LYS A 109 13.42 -31.18 -13.92
CA LYS A 109 12.55 -29.99 -13.93
C LYS A 109 11.37 -30.10 -12.96
N ARG A 110 10.73 -31.28 -12.88
CA ARG A 110 9.62 -31.53 -11.94
C ARG A 110 10.13 -31.57 -10.51
N ARG A 111 11.25 -32.24 -10.23
CA ARG A 111 11.82 -32.35 -8.88
C ARG A 111 12.39 -31.04 -8.37
N SER A 112 13.09 -30.27 -9.20
CA SER A 112 13.55 -28.92 -8.88
C SER A 112 12.37 -27.98 -8.64
N LYS A 113 11.28 -28.11 -9.42
CA LYS A 113 10.03 -27.38 -9.15
C LYS A 113 9.43 -27.77 -7.78
N LEU A 114 9.39 -29.07 -7.46
CA LEU A 114 8.89 -29.56 -6.16
C LEU A 114 9.80 -29.15 -4.99
N LEU A 115 11.11 -29.14 -5.16
CA LEU A 115 12.08 -28.68 -4.16
C LEU A 115 12.01 -27.16 -3.92
N GLY A 116 11.64 -26.39 -4.93
CA GLY A 116 11.37 -24.94 -4.81
C GLY A 116 9.94 -24.62 -4.38
N THR A 117 9.09 -25.62 -4.15
CA THR A 117 7.72 -25.41 -3.66
C THR A 117 7.76 -25.31 -2.13
N PRO A 118 7.26 -24.21 -1.52
CA PRO A 118 7.20 -24.11 -0.07
C PRO A 118 6.41 -25.27 0.53
N ALA A 119 6.92 -25.84 1.62
CA ALA A 119 6.29 -26.97 2.28
C ALA A 119 5.07 -26.49 3.08
N TYR A 120 3.87 -26.76 2.56
CA TYR A 120 2.61 -26.56 3.28
C TYR A 120 2.08 -27.89 3.81
N GLU A 121 1.55 -27.88 5.02
CA GLU A 121 0.83 -29.03 5.56
C GLU A 121 -0.52 -29.19 4.86
N LEU A 122 -0.84 -30.43 4.48
CA LEU A 122 -2.06 -30.73 3.71
C LEU A 122 -3.34 -30.40 4.48
N GLN A 123 -3.39 -30.73 5.77
CA GLN A 123 -4.60 -30.55 6.57
C GLN A 123 -4.99 -29.06 6.70
N PRO A 124 -4.09 -28.15 7.10
CA PRO A 124 -4.39 -26.71 7.08
C PRO A 124 -4.76 -26.16 5.70
N ALA A 125 -4.07 -26.60 4.64
CA ALA A 125 -4.38 -26.16 3.27
C ALA A 125 -5.78 -26.60 2.82
N ALA A 126 -6.18 -27.83 3.15
CA ALA A 126 -7.50 -28.35 2.87
C ALA A 126 -8.59 -27.62 3.67
N GLN A 127 -8.33 -27.30 4.95
CA GLN A 127 -9.26 -26.52 5.78
C GLN A 127 -9.54 -25.13 5.19
N LYS A 128 -8.50 -24.40 4.78
CA LYS A 128 -8.64 -23.09 4.12
C LYS A 128 -9.41 -23.18 2.80
N ALA A 129 -9.11 -24.19 1.98
CA ALA A 129 -9.83 -24.42 0.74
C ALA A 129 -11.31 -24.74 0.99
N MET A 130 -11.63 -25.55 1.99
CA MET A 130 -13.02 -25.84 2.39
C MET A 130 -13.73 -24.58 2.89
N ALA A 131 -13.08 -23.79 3.76
CA ALA A 131 -13.65 -22.53 4.25
C ALA A 131 -14.00 -21.58 3.10
N CYS A 132 -13.14 -21.48 2.07
CA CYS A 132 -13.43 -20.69 0.88
C CYS A 132 -14.58 -21.26 0.04
N ILE A 133 -14.70 -22.58 -0.06
CA ILE A 133 -15.81 -23.23 -0.76
C ILE A 133 -17.13 -22.93 -0.05
N GLU A 134 -17.15 -23.05 1.27
CA GLU A 134 -18.33 -22.82 2.09
C GLU A 134 -18.73 -21.34 2.15
N ALA A 135 -17.76 -20.42 2.11
CA ALA A 135 -17.99 -18.98 1.94
C ALA A 135 -18.45 -18.61 0.51
N GLY A 136 -18.51 -19.58 -0.41
CA GLY A 136 -18.96 -19.39 -1.79
C GLY A 136 -17.97 -18.64 -2.68
N LEU A 137 -16.67 -18.65 -2.34
CA LEU A 137 -15.61 -18.01 -3.14
C LEU A 137 -15.28 -18.84 -4.38
N PHE A 138 -15.25 -20.17 -4.27
CA PHE A 138 -15.12 -21.09 -5.40
C PHE A 138 -15.82 -22.43 -5.11
N THR A 139 -16.06 -23.24 -6.14
CA THR A 139 -16.76 -24.53 -5.98
C THR A 139 -15.79 -25.67 -5.67
N ALA A 140 -16.29 -26.76 -5.07
CA ALA A 140 -15.50 -27.98 -4.87
C ALA A 140 -14.93 -28.55 -6.19
N ASP A 141 -15.68 -28.41 -7.28
CA ASP A 141 -15.23 -28.82 -8.61
C ASP A 141 -13.98 -28.04 -9.08
N ALA A 142 -13.82 -26.79 -8.64
CA ALA A 142 -12.66 -25.96 -8.99
C ALA A 142 -11.33 -26.46 -8.38
N VAL A 143 -11.39 -27.34 -7.37
CA VAL A 143 -10.20 -27.96 -6.75
C VAL A 143 -10.12 -29.47 -6.97
N ALA A 144 -11.10 -30.09 -7.65
CA ALA A 144 -11.19 -31.53 -7.80
C ALA A 144 -9.94 -32.15 -8.47
N ASP A 145 -9.38 -31.47 -9.48
CA ASP A 145 -8.16 -31.93 -10.15
C ASP A 145 -6.89 -31.75 -9.30
N LEU A 146 -6.88 -30.75 -8.39
CA LEU A 146 -5.78 -30.56 -7.44
C LEU A 146 -5.78 -31.68 -6.40
N VAL A 147 -6.96 -32.05 -5.87
CA VAL A 147 -7.10 -33.12 -4.88
C VAL A 147 -6.62 -34.48 -5.44
N LYS A 148 -6.77 -34.73 -6.74
CA LYS A 148 -6.23 -35.95 -7.40
C LYS A 148 -4.71 -36.08 -7.32
N MET A 149 -3.98 -35.00 -7.03
CA MET A 149 -2.53 -35.02 -6.82
C MET A 149 -2.13 -35.69 -5.49
N GLY A 150 -3.09 -35.96 -4.60
CA GLY A 150 -2.82 -36.61 -3.31
C GLY A 150 -2.11 -35.66 -2.34
N PRO A 151 -1.17 -36.15 -1.51
CA PRO A 151 -0.49 -35.34 -0.49
C PRO A 151 0.23 -34.10 -1.00
N ASP A 152 0.65 -34.10 -2.27
CA ASP A 152 1.39 -32.99 -2.90
C ASP A 152 0.48 -31.80 -3.29
N CYS A 153 -0.84 -31.87 -3.02
CA CYS A 153 -1.78 -30.82 -3.44
C CYS A 153 -1.80 -29.59 -2.51
N ALA A 154 -1.20 -29.68 -1.31
CA ALA A 154 -1.29 -28.65 -0.26
C ALA A 154 -0.93 -27.24 -0.78
N TYR A 155 0.22 -27.11 -1.45
CA TYR A 155 0.65 -25.84 -2.05
C TYR A 155 -0.35 -25.32 -3.08
N HIS A 156 -0.84 -26.18 -3.98
CA HIS A 156 -1.77 -25.79 -5.03
C HIS A 156 -3.14 -25.38 -4.48
N LEU A 157 -3.58 -25.98 -3.38
CA LEU A 157 -4.79 -25.56 -2.67
C LEU A 157 -4.63 -24.15 -2.09
N ILE A 158 -3.50 -23.87 -1.43
CA ILE A 158 -3.20 -22.51 -0.92
C ILE A 158 -3.14 -21.49 -2.06
N GLN A 159 -2.44 -21.81 -3.16
CA GLN A 159 -2.42 -20.93 -4.33
C GLN A 159 -3.80 -20.67 -4.92
N LYS A 160 -4.68 -21.68 -4.92
CA LYS A 160 -6.04 -21.51 -5.41
C LYS A 160 -6.87 -20.61 -4.49
N VAL A 161 -6.70 -20.75 -3.16
CA VAL A 161 -7.31 -19.86 -2.17
C VAL A 161 -6.82 -18.42 -2.37
N GLU A 162 -5.51 -18.22 -2.39
CA GLU A 162 -4.87 -16.91 -2.59
C GLU A 162 -5.34 -16.26 -3.89
N GLN A 163 -5.25 -16.97 -5.02
CA GLN A 163 -5.67 -16.43 -6.30
C GLN A 163 -7.16 -16.07 -6.32
N THR A 164 -8.02 -16.86 -5.67
CA THR A 164 -9.45 -16.54 -5.65
C THR A 164 -9.74 -15.29 -4.84
N LEU A 165 -9.04 -15.08 -3.72
CA LEU A 165 -9.16 -13.85 -2.93
C LEU A 165 -8.62 -12.64 -3.70
N ILE A 166 -7.47 -12.79 -4.37
CA ILE A 166 -6.92 -11.78 -5.28
C ILE A 166 -7.90 -11.44 -6.41
N ASP A 167 -8.55 -12.44 -6.99
CA ASP A 167 -9.53 -12.24 -8.07
C ASP A 167 -10.75 -11.46 -7.57
N VAL A 168 -11.25 -11.75 -6.36
CA VAL A 168 -12.34 -10.98 -5.74
C VAL A 168 -11.97 -9.50 -5.58
N THR A 169 -10.70 -9.21 -5.28
CA THR A 169 -10.24 -7.83 -5.05
C THR A 169 -9.87 -7.11 -6.35
N SER A 170 -9.32 -7.82 -7.34
CA SER A 170 -8.60 -7.19 -8.47
C SER A 170 -9.01 -7.65 -9.88
N ALA A 171 -9.94 -8.59 -10.06
CA ALA A 171 -10.28 -9.13 -11.38
C ALA A 171 -10.71 -8.03 -12.38
N ASP A 172 -11.57 -7.11 -11.94
CA ASP A 172 -12.04 -5.99 -12.76
C ASP A 172 -11.16 -4.73 -12.63
N CYS A 173 -10.14 -4.77 -11.77
CA CYS A 173 -9.25 -3.65 -11.48
C CYS A 173 -7.79 -4.09 -11.36
N PRO A 174 -7.13 -4.51 -12.47
CA PRO A 174 -5.76 -5.03 -12.41
C PRO A 174 -4.74 -4.04 -11.85
N GLU A 175 -5.00 -2.74 -12.03
CA GLU A 175 -4.20 -1.63 -11.48
C GLU A 175 -4.11 -1.66 -9.95
N MET A 176 -5.09 -2.27 -9.26
CA MET A 176 -5.05 -2.45 -7.81
C MET A 176 -3.85 -3.27 -7.36
N GLN A 177 -3.34 -4.19 -8.20
CA GLN A 177 -2.12 -4.95 -7.89
C GLN A 177 -0.85 -4.10 -7.94
N LYS A 178 -0.90 -2.86 -8.44
CA LYS A 178 0.20 -1.90 -8.30
C LYS A 178 0.20 -1.25 -6.91
N TRP A 179 -0.98 -1.00 -6.36
CA TRP A 179 -1.17 -0.44 -5.02
C TRP A 179 -0.98 -1.48 -3.91
N LEU A 180 -1.60 -2.66 -4.04
CA LEU A 180 -1.66 -3.67 -2.98
C LEU A 180 -0.75 -4.88 -3.26
N ALA A 181 -0.08 -5.37 -2.23
CA ALA A 181 0.46 -6.71 -2.13
C ALA A 181 -0.56 -7.59 -1.41
N MET A 182 -0.84 -8.76 -1.95
CA MET A 182 -1.85 -9.68 -1.40
C MET A 182 -1.26 -11.08 -1.38
N GLU A 183 -1.26 -11.71 -0.21
CA GLU A 183 -0.71 -13.06 -0.05
C GLU A 183 -1.37 -13.81 1.11
N VAL A 184 -1.37 -15.14 1.02
CA VAL A 184 -1.73 -15.99 2.15
C VAL A 184 -0.50 -16.25 3.01
N TYR A 185 -0.51 -15.73 4.23
CA TYR A 185 0.54 -15.93 5.22
C TYR A 185 -0.01 -16.55 6.50
N GLY A 186 0.47 -17.75 6.83
CA GLY A 186 -0.04 -18.51 7.98
C GLY A 186 -1.52 -18.81 7.84
N GLU A 187 -2.32 -18.37 8.80
CA GLU A 187 -3.79 -18.56 8.87
C GLU A 187 -4.58 -17.36 8.32
N SER A 188 -3.91 -16.38 7.71
CA SER A 188 -4.52 -15.13 7.26
C SER A 188 -4.25 -14.85 5.79
N PHE A 189 -5.15 -14.09 5.18
CA PHE A 189 -4.92 -13.39 3.92
C PHE A 189 -4.50 -11.97 4.25
N ASN A 190 -3.25 -11.64 3.94
CA ASN A 190 -2.68 -10.34 4.22
C ASN A 190 -2.81 -9.46 2.98
N VAL A 191 -3.23 -8.22 3.20
CA VAL A 191 -3.30 -7.16 2.20
C VAL A 191 -2.43 -6.02 2.72
N SER A 192 -1.29 -5.78 2.07
CA SER A 192 -0.33 -4.74 2.42
C SER A 192 -0.26 -3.65 1.34
N ALA A 193 -0.06 -2.39 1.73
CA ALA A 193 0.18 -1.31 0.78
C ALA A 193 1.61 -1.38 0.24
N LYS A 194 1.78 -1.19 -1.07
CA LYS A 194 3.10 -1.05 -1.72
C LYS A 194 3.57 0.39 -1.79
N MET A 195 2.63 1.33 -1.81
CA MET A 195 2.85 2.77 -1.96
C MET A 195 1.60 3.53 -1.51
N LEU A 196 1.75 4.83 -1.27
CA LEU A 196 0.64 5.78 -1.26
C LEU A 196 0.03 5.84 -2.67
N HIS A 197 -1.23 5.43 -2.81
CA HIS A 197 -1.94 5.44 -4.08
C HIS A 197 -2.76 6.70 -4.24
N ARG A 198 -2.47 7.44 -5.30
CA ARG A 198 -3.02 8.76 -5.58
C ARG A 198 -3.96 8.73 -6.78
N PHE A 199 -5.14 9.31 -6.60
CA PHE A 199 -6.07 9.68 -7.66
C PHE A 199 -6.12 11.19 -7.83
N ASP A 200 -5.71 11.67 -9.00
CA ASP A 200 -5.78 13.09 -9.35
C ASP A 200 -7.10 13.42 -10.03
N LEU A 201 -7.77 14.46 -9.54
CA LEU A 201 -9.00 14.98 -10.12
C LEU A 201 -8.67 16.24 -10.93
N PRO A 202 -8.59 16.16 -12.27
CA PRO A 202 -8.45 17.35 -13.13
C PRO A 202 -9.79 18.09 -13.19
N LEU A 203 -10.04 18.95 -12.20
CA LEU A 203 -11.28 19.72 -12.12
C LEU A 203 -11.17 21.00 -12.96
N PRO A 204 -12.25 21.43 -13.64
CA PRO A 204 -12.33 22.78 -14.18
C PRO A 204 -12.13 23.84 -13.07
N PRO A 205 -11.60 25.03 -13.40
CA PRO A 205 -11.40 26.12 -12.46
C PRO A 205 -12.63 26.42 -11.60
N THR A 206 -12.40 26.86 -10.35
CA THR A 206 -13.45 27.09 -9.36
C THR A 206 -14.47 28.16 -9.76
N ASP A 207 -14.10 29.09 -10.64
CA ASP A 207 -14.97 30.11 -11.22
C ASP A 207 -15.85 29.60 -12.38
N CYS A 208 -15.69 28.33 -12.79
CA CYS A 208 -16.54 27.70 -13.79
C CYS A 208 -17.93 27.39 -13.22
N LEU A 209 -18.86 28.34 -13.34
CA LEU A 209 -20.25 28.22 -12.85
C LEU A 209 -20.98 26.98 -13.38
N ASP A 210 -20.71 26.58 -14.63
CA ASP A 210 -21.33 25.40 -15.23
C ASP A 210 -20.95 24.09 -14.52
N PHE A 211 -19.76 24.03 -13.90
CA PHE A 211 -19.24 22.83 -13.23
C PHE A 211 -19.50 22.82 -11.72
N GLN A 212 -19.93 23.94 -11.13
CA GLN A 212 -20.11 24.06 -9.68
C GLN A 212 -21.05 22.99 -9.10
N GLU A 213 -22.17 22.72 -9.79
CA GLU A 213 -23.11 21.66 -9.37
C GLU A 213 -22.48 20.27 -9.44
N VAL A 214 -21.72 19.98 -10.51
CA VAL A 214 -21.01 18.71 -10.68
C VAL A 214 -19.96 18.53 -9.58
N ARG A 215 -19.28 19.61 -9.19
CA ARG A 215 -18.31 19.63 -8.09
C ARG A 215 -18.97 19.23 -6.76
N VAL A 216 -20.15 19.77 -6.46
CA VAL A 216 -20.92 19.38 -5.26
C VAL A 216 -21.27 17.89 -5.29
N PHE A 217 -21.79 17.38 -6.41
CA PHE A 217 -22.13 15.97 -6.54
C PHE A 217 -20.91 15.06 -6.40
N LEU A 218 -19.77 15.45 -6.99
CA LEU A 218 -18.53 14.71 -6.92
C LEU A 218 -18.04 14.56 -5.47
N PHE A 219 -17.93 15.66 -4.73
CA PHE A 219 -17.42 15.61 -3.36
C PHE A 219 -18.38 14.90 -2.40
N LYS A 220 -19.69 15.05 -2.58
CA LYS A 220 -20.68 14.23 -1.84
C LYS A 220 -20.57 12.75 -2.18
N ALA A 221 -20.26 12.40 -3.42
CA ALA A 221 -20.04 11.01 -3.81
C ALA A 221 -18.76 10.44 -3.18
N LEU A 222 -17.68 11.22 -3.12
CA LEU A 222 -16.45 10.81 -2.43
C LEU A 222 -16.70 10.59 -0.92
N ASP A 223 -17.45 11.48 -0.27
CA ASP A 223 -17.88 11.33 1.12
C ASP A 223 -18.74 10.06 1.33
N ALA A 224 -19.70 9.81 0.43
CA ALA A 224 -20.53 8.62 0.45
C ALA A 224 -19.69 7.34 0.30
N MET A 225 -18.75 7.32 -0.65
CA MET A 225 -17.86 6.19 -0.89
C MET A 225 -16.98 5.93 0.34
N SER A 226 -16.45 6.97 0.98
CA SER A 226 -15.64 6.84 2.19
C SER A 226 -16.45 6.27 3.36
N SER A 227 -17.72 6.69 3.47
CA SER A 227 -18.64 6.26 4.54
C SER A 227 -19.21 4.84 4.39
N PHE A 228 -19.45 4.39 3.17
CA PHE A 228 -20.19 3.14 2.89
C PHE A 228 -19.35 2.02 2.26
N LEU A 229 -18.22 2.34 1.61
CA LEU A 229 -17.33 1.35 0.98
C LEU A 229 -16.10 1.09 1.85
N ILE A 230 -15.11 1.99 1.83
CA ILE A 230 -13.87 1.91 2.62
C ILE A 230 -13.46 3.32 3.05
N HIS A 231 -12.87 3.47 4.23
CA HIS A 231 -12.41 4.77 4.74
C HIS A 231 -11.13 5.22 4.02
N PHE A 232 -11.26 5.98 2.93
CA PHE A 232 -10.12 6.56 2.21
C PHE A 232 -10.08 8.09 2.37
N HIS A 233 -8.94 8.68 2.03
CA HIS A 233 -8.72 10.12 2.13
C HIS A 233 -9.28 10.88 0.92
N THR A 234 -10.27 11.74 1.14
CA THR A 234 -10.74 12.75 0.19
C THR A 234 -9.84 13.99 0.29
N PRO A 235 -9.91 14.95 -0.66
CA PRO A 235 -9.14 16.19 -0.51
C PRO A 235 -9.38 16.90 0.82
N SER A 236 -10.65 16.93 1.29
CA SER A 236 -10.99 17.57 2.56
C SER A 236 -10.48 16.81 3.79
N THR A 237 -10.34 15.48 3.72
CA THR A 237 -9.86 14.66 4.86
C THR A 237 -8.36 14.38 4.82
N PHE A 238 -7.65 14.68 3.74
CA PHE A 238 -6.19 14.60 3.68
C PHE A 238 -5.52 15.96 3.88
N MET A 239 -6.05 17.00 3.26
CA MET A 239 -5.45 18.35 3.27
C MET A 239 -6.31 19.37 4.00
N GLY A 240 -7.59 19.08 4.23
CA GLY A 240 -8.53 20.03 4.82
C GLY A 240 -8.56 19.99 6.34
N VAL A 241 -9.56 20.67 6.89
CA VAL A 241 -9.78 20.89 8.34
C VAL A 241 -10.12 19.63 9.13
N HIS A 242 -10.31 18.50 8.44
CA HIS A 242 -10.54 17.20 9.04
C HIS A 242 -9.34 16.26 8.83
N SER A 243 -8.23 16.79 8.32
CA SER A 243 -7.00 16.05 8.16
C SER A 243 -6.37 15.73 9.51
N TYR A 244 -6.04 14.45 9.69
CA TYR A 244 -5.23 14.01 10.81
C TYR A 244 -3.78 14.49 10.67
N ASP A 245 -3.25 14.48 9.45
CA ASP A 245 -1.86 14.83 9.13
C ASP A 245 -1.61 16.34 9.20
N LEU A 246 -2.66 17.17 9.13
CA LEU A 246 -2.58 18.64 9.28
C LEU A 246 -3.35 19.16 10.50
N ASN A 247 -3.49 18.34 11.55
CA ASN A 247 -4.34 18.66 12.71
C ASN A 247 -4.06 20.03 13.34
N GLY A 248 -2.79 20.42 13.53
CA GLY A 248 -2.46 21.70 14.13
C GLY A 248 -2.76 22.90 13.22
N TYR A 249 -2.62 22.75 11.90
CA TYR A 249 -3.10 23.75 10.95
C TYR A 249 -4.64 23.83 10.93
N ALA A 250 -5.32 22.69 11.06
CA ALA A 250 -6.78 22.63 11.13
C ALA A 250 -7.32 23.32 12.40
N ASP A 251 -6.67 23.11 13.55
CA ASP A 251 -7.02 23.78 14.80
C ASP A 251 -6.84 25.30 14.71
N ALA A 252 -5.70 25.75 14.18
CA ALA A 252 -5.44 27.17 13.96
C ALA A 252 -6.41 27.80 12.96
N TYR A 253 -6.74 27.11 11.87
CA TYR A 253 -7.77 27.55 10.94
C TYR A 253 -9.15 27.63 11.62
N GLY A 254 -9.50 26.65 12.47
CA GLY A 254 -10.76 26.64 13.21
C GLY A 254 -10.95 27.89 14.06
N GLU A 255 -9.91 28.26 14.81
CA GLU A 255 -9.90 29.45 15.69
C GLU A 255 -9.79 30.77 14.91
N LEU A 256 -9.10 30.79 13.77
CA LEU A 256 -8.89 31.99 12.97
C LEU A 256 -9.81 32.12 11.75
N LYS A 257 -10.78 31.23 11.57
CA LYS A 257 -11.57 31.08 10.33
C LYS A 257 -12.09 32.38 9.75
N ASP A 258 -12.75 33.20 10.57
CA ASP A 258 -13.31 34.48 10.14
C ASP A 258 -12.22 35.48 9.71
N ARG A 259 -11.06 35.45 10.36
CA ARG A 259 -9.91 36.31 10.00
C ARG A 259 -9.27 35.81 8.72
N VAL A 260 -8.97 34.50 8.64
CA VAL A 260 -8.41 33.87 7.45
C VAL A 260 -9.27 34.20 6.25
N ARG A 261 -10.59 34.07 6.33
CA ARG A 261 -11.50 34.36 5.21
C ARG A 261 -11.45 35.82 4.74
N ASN A 262 -11.29 36.77 5.64
CA ASN A 262 -11.45 38.20 5.36
C ASN A 262 -10.13 38.98 5.18
N SER A 263 -8.97 38.33 5.37
CA SER A 263 -7.65 38.96 5.24
C SER A 263 -6.92 38.50 3.99
N THR A 264 -5.94 39.26 3.51
CA THR A 264 -4.95 38.79 2.52
C THR A 264 -3.84 37.98 3.22
N PRO A 265 -3.02 37.21 2.48
CA PRO A 265 -1.85 36.55 3.07
C PRO A 265 -0.95 37.52 3.86
N ASP A 266 -0.60 38.68 3.30
CA ASP A 266 0.24 39.70 3.95
C ASP A 266 -0.36 40.26 5.25
N GLU A 267 -1.68 40.51 5.26
CA GLU A 267 -2.41 40.94 6.46
C GLU A 267 -2.45 39.84 7.53
N LEU A 268 -2.54 38.58 7.12
CA LEU A 268 -2.52 37.44 8.03
C LEU A 268 -1.12 37.22 8.61
N THR A 269 -0.07 37.33 7.79
CA THR A 269 1.33 37.31 8.23
C THR A 269 1.61 38.42 9.23
N SER A 270 1.18 39.65 8.94
CA SER A 270 1.34 40.79 9.86
C SER A 270 0.65 40.53 11.19
N TYR A 271 -0.57 39.99 11.17
CA TYR A 271 -1.31 39.64 12.38
C TYR A 271 -0.60 38.58 13.22
N LEU A 272 -0.09 37.51 12.61
CA LEU A 272 0.64 36.44 13.31
C LEU A 272 1.99 36.93 13.88
N MET A 273 2.65 37.88 13.20
CA MET A 273 3.88 38.51 13.68
C MET A 273 3.63 39.51 14.83
N GLU A 274 2.57 40.31 14.75
CA GLU A 274 2.27 41.36 15.73
C GLU A 274 1.60 40.83 17.01
N THR A 275 0.88 39.71 16.91
CA THR A 275 0.19 39.10 18.05
C THR A 275 1.15 38.24 18.85
N PRO A 276 1.42 38.51 20.14
CA PRO A 276 2.29 37.66 20.95
C PRO A 276 1.81 36.20 20.96
N VAL A 277 2.73 35.22 20.90
CA VAL A 277 2.41 33.79 20.82
C VAL A 277 1.43 33.34 21.90
N ALA A 278 1.64 33.79 23.16
CA ALA A 278 0.76 33.48 24.28
C ALA A 278 -0.67 34.04 24.17
N GLN A 279 -0.93 34.92 23.20
CA GLN A 279 -2.26 35.50 22.94
C GLN A 279 -2.96 34.86 21.73
N LEU A 280 -2.28 33.97 21.01
CA LEU A 280 -2.91 33.18 19.95
C LEU A 280 -3.78 32.07 20.58
N PRO A 281 -5.00 31.85 20.08
CA PRO A 281 -5.97 30.93 20.68
C PRO A 281 -5.73 29.44 20.35
N PHE A 282 -4.56 29.08 19.81
CA PHE A 282 -4.21 27.74 19.35
C PHE A 282 -2.74 27.45 19.65
N GLU A 283 -2.34 26.18 19.52
CA GLU A 283 -0.95 25.77 19.71
C GLU A 283 -0.09 26.14 18.49
N THR A 284 0.86 27.07 18.68
CA THR A 284 1.62 27.66 17.57
C THR A 284 2.75 26.79 17.04
N TRP A 285 3.24 25.83 17.84
CA TRP A 285 4.33 24.94 17.46
C TRP A 285 4.01 24.18 16.18
N ALA A 286 2.73 23.85 15.94
CA ALA A 286 2.28 23.15 14.74
C ALA A 286 2.37 24.00 13.46
N LEU A 287 2.52 25.33 13.59
CA LEU A 287 2.75 26.26 12.49
C LEU A 287 4.25 26.57 12.32
N GLY A 288 5.12 25.87 13.07
CA GLY A 288 6.57 26.00 12.96
C GLY A 288 7.22 27.04 13.88
N PHE A 289 6.51 27.59 14.87
CA PHE A 289 7.08 28.54 15.84
C PHE A 289 6.58 28.29 17.27
N GLU A 290 7.51 28.14 18.22
CA GLU A 290 7.21 27.82 19.62
C GLU A 290 7.13 29.07 20.50
N ASP A 291 8.04 30.03 20.30
CA ASP A 291 8.09 31.28 21.07
C ASP A 291 8.16 32.52 20.18
N ASP A 292 7.96 33.71 20.78
CA ASP A 292 8.05 35.00 20.08
C ASP A 292 9.42 35.20 19.39
N ASP A 293 10.49 34.59 19.94
CA ASP A 293 11.88 34.64 19.46
C ASP A 293 12.14 33.69 18.26
N ASP A 294 11.27 32.70 18.02
CA ASP A 294 11.37 31.74 16.91
C ASP A 294 10.61 32.19 15.66
N ARG A 295 9.90 33.32 15.74
CA ARG A 295 9.11 33.86 14.63
C ARG A 295 10.00 34.51 13.57
N ASP A 296 10.34 33.71 12.57
CA ASP A 296 10.85 34.19 11.29
C ASP A 296 9.68 34.64 10.39
N GLU A 297 9.86 35.76 9.68
CA GLU A 297 8.87 36.28 8.72
C GLU A 297 8.58 35.25 7.62
N GLU A 298 9.58 34.46 7.20
CA GLU A 298 9.41 33.42 6.19
C GLU A 298 8.50 32.29 6.68
N ILE A 299 8.74 31.78 7.90
CA ILE A 299 7.93 30.71 8.52
C ILE A 299 6.48 31.19 8.71
N VAL A 300 6.31 32.40 9.23
CA VAL A 300 4.97 32.96 9.47
C VAL A 300 4.24 33.27 8.15
N ALA A 301 4.95 33.66 7.10
CA ALA A 301 4.38 33.83 5.76
C ALA A 301 3.92 32.51 5.15
N GLU A 302 4.72 31.44 5.30
CA GLU A 302 4.35 30.09 4.86
C GLU A 302 3.10 29.59 5.60
N ALA A 303 3.05 29.75 6.93
CA ALA A 303 1.89 29.37 7.73
C ALA A 303 0.62 30.14 7.32
N ALA A 304 0.73 31.45 7.06
CA ALA A 304 -0.38 32.26 6.57
C ALA A 304 -0.87 31.78 5.19
N TYR A 305 0.04 31.38 4.30
CA TYR A 305 -0.30 30.85 3.00
C TYR A 305 -1.02 29.50 3.10
N LEU A 306 -0.55 28.59 3.96
CA LEU A 306 -1.19 27.28 4.20
C LEU A 306 -2.60 27.43 4.80
N LEU A 307 -2.79 28.34 5.76
CA LEU A 307 -4.12 28.65 6.31
C LEU A 307 -5.07 29.16 5.21
N LYS A 308 -4.54 29.92 4.25
CA LYS A 308 -5.30 30.42 3.10
C LYS A 308 -5.67 29.33 2.10
N GLU A 309 -4.73 28.45 1.75
CA GLU A 309 -5.03 27.28 0.93
C GLU A 309 -6.06 26.38 1.61
N MET A 310 -5.99 26.22 2.94
CA MET A 310 -6.96 25.44 3.71
C MET A 310 -8.37 26.05 3.69
N ASP A 311 -8.51 27.38 3.81
CA ASP A 311 -9.79 28.08 3.64
C ASP A 311 -10.37 27.81 2.24
N GLN A 312 -9.55 27.99 1.21
CA GLN A 312 -9.98 27.81 -0.17
C GLN A 312 -10.39 26.35 -0.44
N LEU A 313 -9.56 25.38 -0.05
CA LEU A 313 -9.88 23.96 -0.14
C LEU A 313 -11.19 23.63 0.59
N THR A 314 -11.40 24.18 1.79
CA THR A 314 -12.63 23.96 2.56
C THR A 314 -13.84 24.48 1.80
N GLN A 315 -13.76 25.67 1.20
CA GLN A 315 -14.87 26.24 0.42
C GLN A 315 -15.14 25.45 -0.86
N ASP A 316 -14.09 24.91 -1.49
CA ASP A 316 -14.17 24.28 -2.81
C ASP A 316 -14.50 22.79 -2.76
N THR A 317 -14.25 22.12 -1.64
CA THR A 317 -14.34 20.64 -1.54
C THR A 317 -15.21 20.12 -0.41
N HIS A 318 -15.52 20.93 0.61
CA HIS A 318 -16.25 20.46 1.80
C HIS A 318 -17.77 20.34 1.54
N PHE A 319 -18.15 19.33 0.75
CA PHE A 319 -19.52 18.93 0.51
C PHE A 319 -19.74 17.50 1.00
N THR A 320 -20.28 17.34 2.20
CA THR A 320 -20.55 16.03 2.82
C THR A 320 -22.03 15.68 2.76
N LEU A 321 -22.36 14.40 2.86
CA LEU A 321 -23.73 13.97 3.13
C LEU A 321 -24.13 14.36 4.56
N ASN A 322 -25.43 14.53 4.79
CA ASN A 322 -25.93 14.77 6.13
C ASN A 322 -25.94 13.47 6.94
N HIS A 323 -25.00 13.34 7.88
CA HIS A 323 -24.87 12.19 8.79
C HIS A 323 -25.42 12.46 10.20
N ASP A 324 -26.14 13.57 10.42
CA ASP A 324 -26.67 13.97 11.72
C ASP A 324 -27.66 12.97 12.33
N GLN A 325 -27.83 13.00 13.66
CA GLN A 325 -28.82 12.15 14.33
C GLN A 325 -30.24 12.48 13.86
N GLY A 326 -30.85 11.54 13.12
CA GLY A 326 -32.18 11.68 12.54
C GLY A 326 -32.20 12.07 11.06
N SER A 327 -31.04 12.31 10.45
CA SER A 327 -30.92 12.38 9.00
C SER A 327 -31.01 10.97 8.38
N ASN A 328 -31.34 10.93 7.10
CA ASN A 328 -31.39 9.70 6.32
C ASN A 328 -30.48 9.83 5.10
N PRO A 329 -29.18 9.47 5.22
CA PRO A 329 -28.24 9.54 4.10
C PRO A 329 -28.73 8.80 2.85
N SER A 330 -29.49 7.72 3.00
CA SER A 330 -30.11 7.02 1.87
C SER A 330 -31.15 7.86 1.13
N GLU A 331 -31.88 8.73 1.83
CA GLU A 331 -32.88 9.61 1.21
C GLU A 331 -32.22 10.75 0.45
N GLU A 332 -31.20 11.38 1.05
CA GLU A 332 -30.37 12.37 0.36
C GLU A 332 -29.71 11.78 -0.89
N MET A 333 -29.12 10.58 -0.80
CA MET A 333 -28.53 9.91 -1.97
C MET A 333 -29.56 9.64 -3.07
N ARG A 334 -30.81 9.27 -2.74
CA ARG A 334 -31.88 9.10 -3.74
C ARG A 334 -32.23 10.42 -4.43
N GLU A 335 -32.28 11.51 -3.69
CA GLU A 335 -32.52 12.85 -4.25
C GLU A 335 -31.37 13.27 -5.19
N LEU A 336 -30.12 13.04 -4.79
CA LEU A 336 -28.94 13.32 -5.61
C LEU A 336 -28.94 12.48 -6.90
N ILE A 337 -29.26 11.19 -6.82
CA ILE A 337 -29.40 10.31 -8.00
C ILE A 337 -30.45 10.84 -8.97
N ALA A 338 -31.59 11.32 -8.45
CA ALA A 338 -32.65 11.91 -9.26
C ALA A 338 -32.21 13.22 -9.92
N GLN A 339 -31.61 14.13 -9.16
CA GLN A 339 -31.07 15.40 -9.68
C GLN A 339 -30.03 15.18 -10.78
N ILE A 340 -29.11 14.23 -10.57
CA ILE A 340 -28.12 13.86 -11.58
C ILE A 340 -28.80 13.30 -12.84
N GLY A 341 -29.81 12.44 -12.67
CA GLY A 341 -30.61 11.89 -13.77
C GLY A 341 -31.32 12.96 -14.60
N ASP A 342 -31.86 13.98 -13.93
CA ASP A 342 -32.50 15.13 -14.57
C ASP A 342 -31.47 15.98 -15.33
N SER A 343 -30.30 16.26 -14.73
CA SER A 343 -29.22 17.00 -15.38
C SER A 343 -28.67 16.29 -16.62
N ILE A 344 -28.54 14.96 -16.58
CA ILE A 344 -28.19 14.15 -17.76
C ILE A 344 -29.28 14.25 -18.83
N SER A 345 -30.55 14.10 -18.44
CA SER A 345 -31.69 14.14 -19.37
C SER A 345 -31.90 15.52 -20.01
N ALA A 346 -31.54 16.58 -19.29
CA ALA A 346 -31.53 17.96 -19.78
C ALA A 346 -30.39 18.26 -20.78
N GLY A 347 -29.49 17.30 -21.03
CA GLY A 347 -28.41 17.45 -21.99
C GLY A 347 -27.16 18.15 -21.44
N SER A 348 -26.86 17.94 -20.15
CA SER A 348 -25.63 18.48 -19.55
C SER A 348 -24.39 18.07 -20.35
N LYS A 349 -23.48 19.04 -20.58
CA LYS A 349 -22.18 18.82 -21.23
C LYS A 349 -21.25 17.90 -20.41
N PHE A 350 -21.59 17.64 -19.14
CA PHE A 350 -20.84 16.78 -18.22
C PHE A 350 -21.49 15.41 -18.01
N SER A 351 -22.35 14.97 -18.94
CA SER A 351 -23.14 13.74 -18.80
C SER A 351 -22.29 12.48 -18.54
N SER A 352 -21.07 12.40 -19.07
CA SER A 352 -20.14 11.30 -18.83
C SER A 352 -19.75 11.19 -17.35
N VAL A 353 -19.24 12.27 -16.78
CA VAL A 353 -18.86 12.35 -15.36
C VAL A 353 -20.08 12.17 -14.46
N LEU A 354 -21.18 12.85 -14.77
CA LEU A 354 -22.43 12.71 -14.02
C LEU A 354 -22.93 11.27 -13.99
N SER A 355 -22.78 10.51 -15.08
CA SER A 355 -23.18 9.10 -15.11
C SER A 355 -22.34 8.26 -14.14
N VAL A 356 -21.03 8.50 -14.05
CA VAL A 356 -20.18 7.76 -13.10
C VAL A 356 -20.45 8.18 -11.65
N ILE A 357 -20.67 9.47 -11.39
CA ILE A 357 -21.06 9.96 -10.06
C ILE A 357 -22.40 9.33 -9.63
N LYS A 358 -23.36 9.22 -10.55
CA LYS A 358 -24.63 8.54 -10.30
C LYS A 358 -24.41 7.07 -9.91
N ASP A 359 -23.59 6.35 -10.66
CA ASP A 359 -23.25 4.95 -10.34
C ASP A 359 -22.62 4.84 -8.93
N ALA A 360 -21.75 5.79 -8.56
CA ALA A 360 -21.15 5.81 -7.23
C ALA A 360 -22.21 5.94 -6.13
N PHE A 361 -23.17 6.86 -6.29
CA PHE A 361 -24.30 6.97 -5.36
C PHE A 361 -25.20 5.74 -5.35
N GLU A 362 -25.47 5.12 -6.50
CA GLU A 362 -26.29 3.90 -6.56
C GLU A 362 -25.64 2.73 -5.81
N VAL A 363 -24.32 2.56 -5.95
CA VAL A 363 -23.55 1.56 -5.20
C VAL A 363 -23.58 1.87 -3.70
N CYS A 364 -23.31 3.11 -3.30
CA CYS A 364 -23.33 3.50 -1.89
C CYS A 364 -24.73 3.37 -1.27
N LEU A 365 -25.78 3.73 -2.00
CA LEU A 365 -27.17 3.60 -1.59
C LEU A 365 -27.54 2.14 -1.33
N HIS A 366 -27.07 1.20 -2.16
CA HIS A 366 -27.28 -0.23 -1.95
C HIS A 366 -26.73 -0.69 -0.59
N HIS A 367 -25.53 -0.23 -0.22
CA HIS A 367 -24.94 -0.53 1.09
C HIS A 367 -25.69 0.18 2.23
N ALA A 368 -26.04 1.44 2.05
CA ALA A 368 -26.78 2.23 3.05
C ALA A 368 -28.15 1.63 3.38
N ASP A 369 -28.91 1.19 2.38
CA ASP A 369 -30.22 0.53 2.56
C ASP A 369 -30.12 -0.81 3.31
N ASN A 370 -28.97 -1.48 3.21
CA ASN A 370 -28.65 -2.68 3.96
C ASN A 370 -28.01 -2.40 5.34
N LYS A 371 -27.89 -1.12 5.72
CA LYS A 371 -27.21 -0.65 6.95
C LYS A 371 -25.75 -1.10 7.04
N ASP A 372 -25.10 -1.24 5.90
CA ASP A 372 -23.76 -1.78 5.76
C ASP A 372 -22.76 -0.63 5.56
N ARG A 373 -22.19 -0.10 6.65
CA ARG A 373 -21.20 0.99 6.60
C ARG A 373 -19.79 0.46 6.30
N ALA A 374 -18.88 1.36 5.92
CA ALA A 374 -17.46 1.03 5.84
C ALA A 374 -16.95 0.59 7.22
N THR A 375 -16.31 -0.58 7.28
CA THR A 375 -15.68 -1.08 8.51
C THR A 375 -14.43 -0.26 8.82
N SER A 376 -14.29 0.20 10.06
CA SER A 376 -13.08 0.89 10.50
C SER A 376 -11.90 -0.08 10.52
N GLU A 377 -10.74 0.33 10.00
CA GLU A 377 -9.55 -0.52 9.97
C GLU A 377 -9.02 -0.83 11.37
N HIS A 378 -9.30 0.04 12.36
CA HIS A 378 -8.99 -0.21 13.77
C HIS A 378 -9.80 -1.36 14.39
N GLU A 379 -10.89 -1.80 13.74
CA GLU A 379 -11.65 -2.99 14.14
C GLU A 379 -11.07 -4.27 13.51
N LEU A 380 -10.06 -4.15 12.64
CA LEU A 380 -9.43 -5.26 11.93
C LEU A 380 -8.07 -5.58 12.54
N THR A 381 -7.65 -6.84 12.42
CA THR A 381 -6.29 -7.24 12.79
C THR A 381 -5.32 -6.74 11.71
N GLY A 382 -4.39 -5.86 12.07
CA GLY A 382 -3.44 -5.27 11.13
C GLY A 382 -2.47 -4.32 11.81
N SER A 383 -1.62 -3.65 11.04
CA SER A 383 -0.66 -2.65 11.53
C SER A 383 -1.33 -1.34 11.97
N ALA A 384 -2.66 -1.23 11.91
CA ALA A 384 -3.40 -0.04 12.31
C ALA A 384 -3.17 0.34 13.79
N GLU A 385 -2.72 -0.59 14.64
CA GLU A 385 -2.29 -0.31 16.02
C GLU A 385 -1.03 0.58 16.10
N GLU A 386 -0.27 0.71 15.01
CA GLU A 386 0.98 1.49 14.93
C GLU A 386 0.80 2.91 14.32
N GLY A 387 -0.46 3.34 14.10
CA GLY A 387 -0.76 4.75 13.77
C GLY A 387 -0.96 5.09 12.30
N CYS A 388 -0.96 4.11 11.39
CA CYS A 388 -1.41 4.30 10.00
C CYS A 388 -2.15 3.06 9.45
N GLY A 389 -3.37 3.30 8.95
CA GLY A 389 -4.23 2.30 8.33
C GLY A 389 -3.88 2.00 6.86
N LEU A 390 -4.30 0.85 6.34
CA LEU A 390 -4.07 0.48 4.94
C LEU A 390 -4.85 1.40 3.97
N PHE A 391 -6.12 1.67 4.24
CA PHE A 391 -6.97 2.51 3.40
C PHE A 391 -6.62 3.99 3.50
N GLU A 392 -5.89 4.40 4.54
CA GLU A 392 -5.26 5.73 4.61
C GLU A 392 -4.14 5.90 3.56
N THR A 393 -3.64 4.82 2.97
CA THR A 393 -2.72 4.91 1.83
C THR A 393 -3.44 5.19 0.50
N LEU A 394 -4.77 5.30 0.48
CA LEU A 394 -5.56 5.66 -0.69
C LEU A 394 -6.03 7.12 -0.57
N VAL A 395 -5.50 7.97 -1.44
CA VAL A 395 -5.69 9.43 -1.37
C VAL A 395 -6.22 9.98 -2.69
N VAL A 396 -7.13 10.95 -2.59
CA VAL A 396 -7.67 11.70 -3.73
C VAL A 396 -7.23 13.17 -3.61
N PHE A 397 -6.70 13.73 -4.70
CA PHE A 397 -6.26 15.12 -4.80
C PHE A 397 -7.01 15.88 -5.89
N VAL A 398 -7.08 17.20 -5.74
CA VAL A 398 -7.42 18.08 -6.87
C VAL A 398 -6.12 18.40 -7.59
N LYS A 399 -6.06 18.05 -8.88
CA LYS A 399 -4.84 18.15 -9.68
C LYS A 399 -4.40 19.61 -9.81
N ASP A 400 -3.11 19.86 -9.59
CA ASP A 400 -2.46 21.17 -9.75
C ASP A 400 -3.05 22.30 -8.87
N GLU A 401 -3.84 21.97 -7.84
CA GLU A 401 -4.37 22.91 -6.85
C GLU A 401 -3.77 22.62 -5.45
N TYR A 402 -3.56 23.66 -4.64
CA TYR A 402 -3.10 23.57 -3.23
C TYR A 402 -1.74 22.88 -3.01
N GLN A 403 -0.74 23.19 -3.83
CA GLN A 403 0.56 22.48 -3.84
C GLN A 403 1.31 22.56 -2.50
N SER A 404 1.21 23.68 -1.79
CA SER A 404 1.90 23.84 -0.49
C SER A 404 1.24 22.96 0.57
N LEU A 405 -0.10 22.99 0.63
CA LEU A 405 -0.89 22.16 1.53
C LEU A 405 -0.73 20.67 1.24
N GLU A 406 -0.68 20.28 -0.04
CA GLU A 406 -0.37 18.92 -0.46
C GLU A 406 1.01 18.49 0.04
N SER A 407 2.04 19.33 -0.19
CA SER A 407 3.41 19.03 0.22
C SER A 407 3.51 18.85 1.73
N GLN A 408 2.84 19.70 2.50
CA GLN A 408 2.82 19.60 3.95
C GLN A 408 2.10 18.33 4.42
N ALA A 409 0.94 18.00 3.86
CA ALA A 409 0.20 16.79 4.20
C ALA A 409 1.01 15.51 3.90
N LEU A 410 1.70 15.47 2.77
CA LEU A 410 2.59 14.35 2.40
C LEU A 410 3.78 14.24 3.36
N ASN A 411 4.41 15.35 3.75
CA ASN A 411 5.50 15.33 4.72
C ASN A 411 5.03 14.77 6.08
N SER A 412 3.88 15.23 6.57
CA SER A 412 3.31 14.74 7.84
C SER A 412 2.88 13.26 7.75
N PHE A 413 2.34 12.82 6.62
CA PHE A 413 2.09 11.40 6.37
C PHE A 413 3.39 10.58 6.39
N ASP A 414 4.45 11.06 5.73
CA ASP A 414 5.75 10.39 5.68
C ASP A 414 6.39 10.29 7.07
N GLU A 415 6.28 11.33 7.91
CA GLU A 415 6.72 11.33 9.30
C GLU A 415 5.96 10.29 10.14
N ARG A 416 4.65 10.17 9.92
CA ARG A 416 3.80 9.21 10.63
C ARG A 416 4.12 7.76 10.26
N VAL A 417 4.45 7.51 8.99
CA VAL A 417 4.85 6.18 8.53
C VAL A 417 6.32 5.88 8.80
N GLN A 418 7.13 6.90 9.16
CA GLN A 418 8.54 6.72 9.47
C GLN A 418 8.73 5.77 10.67
N GLY A 419 9.24 4.57 10.40
CA GLY A 419 9.48 3.54 11.41
C GLY A 419 8.49 2.36 11.36
N LEU A 420 7.45 2.43 10.53
CA LEU A 420 6.57 1.30 10.25
C LEU A 420 7.28 0.29 9.34
N CYS A 421 7.23 -1.00 9.70
CA CYS A 421 7.84 -2.06 8.90
C CYS A 421 6.96 -2.47 7.72
N ASP A 422 5.64 -2.44 7.90
CA ASP A 422 4.64 -2.78 6.87
C ASP A 422 3.30 -2.14 7.23
N ILE A 423 2.51 -1.73 6.23
CA ILE A 423 1.13 -1.23 6.40
C ILE A 423 0.19 -2.28 5.82
N TYR A 424 -0.51 -3.02 6.69
CA TYR A 424 -1.31 -4.16 6.26
C TYR A 424 -2.57 -4.39 7.10
N ILE A 425 -3.52 -5.07 6.46
CA ILE A 425 -4.64 -5.74 7.12
C ILE A 425 -4.50 -7.25 6.92
N SER A 426 -4.67 -8.00 8.01
CA SER A 426 -4.76 -9.46 8.01
C SER A 426 -6.21 -9.89 8.17
N PHE A 427 -6.73 -10.57 7.15
CA PHE A 427 -8.04 -11.20 7.20
C PHE A 427 -7.92 -12.68 7.57
N PRO A 428 -8.53 -13.13 8.68
CA PRO A 428 -8.50 -14.55 9.04
C PRO A 428 -9.15 -15.43 7.97
N LEU A 429 -8.50 -16.54 7.61
CA LEU A 429 -9.04 -17.54 6.67
C LEU A 429 -9.97 -18.54 7.38
N ASP A 430 -10.84 -18.03 8.25
CA ASP A 430 -11.89 -18.78 8.94
C ASP A 430 -13.21 -18.71 8.16
N GLN A 431 -13.99 -19.80 8.13
CA GLN A 431 -15.22 -19.89 7.33
C GLN A 431 -16.22 -18.77 7.65
N GLU A 432 -16.46 -18.48 8.93
CA GLU A 432 -17.46 -17.50 9.34
C GLU A 432 -17.00 -16.09 8.97
N LEU A 433 -15.72 -15.79 9.25
CA LEU A 433 -15.12 -14.48 8.97
C LEU A 433 -14.94 -14.22 7.47
N LEU A 434 -14.61 -15.24 6.67
CA LEU A 434 -14.49 -15.10 5.22
C LEU A 434 -15.77 -14.59 4.57
N SER A 435 -16.91 -15.16 4.98
CA SER A 435 -18.22 -14.80 4.42
C SER A 435 -18.77 -13.47 4.97
N ARG A 436 -18.56 -13.19 6.25
CA ARG A 436 -19.14 -12.02 6.93
C ARG A 436 -18.27 -10.77 6.89
N GLN A 437 -16.96 -10.91 6.74
CA GLN A 437 -16.01 -9.80 6.88
C GLN A 437 -15.06 -9.71 5.67
N THR A 438 -14.26 -10.75 5.42
CA THR A 438 -13.20 -10.69 4.39
C THR A 438 -13.76 -10.38 3.01
N ARG A 439 -14.70 -11.21 2.52
CA ARG A 439 -15.26 -11.03 1.18
C ARG A 439 -15.98 -9.68 1.03
N PRO A 440 -16.89 -9.26 1.94
CA PRO A 440 -17.51 -7.94 1.86
C PRO A 440 -16.50 -6.79 1.78
N ILE A 441 -15.45 -6.80 2.60
CA ILE A 441 -14.42 -5.75 2.59
C ILE A 441 -13.68 -5.76 1.25
N LEU A 442 -13.21 -6.91 0.78
CA LEU A 442 -12.50 -7.00 -0.51
C LEU A 442 -13.37 -6.53 -1.69
N VAL A 443 -14.66 -6.84 -1.69
CA VAL A 443 -15.62 -6.37 -2.71
C VAL A 443 -15.81 -4.85 -2.63
N LYS A 444 -15.98 -4.30 -1.42
CA LYS A 444 -16.08 -2.85 -1.23
C LYS A 444 -14.80 -2.12 -1.65
N THR A 445 -13.62 -2.68 -1.36
CA THR A 445 -12.33 -2.16 -1.83
C THR A 445 -12.27 -2.14 -3.36
N GLN A 446 -12.65 -3.25 -4.02
CA GLN A 446 -12.73 -3.34 -5.48
C GLN A 446 -13.66 -2.27 -6.06
N GLN A 447 -14.90 -2.17 -5.53
CA GLN A 447 -15.91 -1.21 -5.98
C GLN A 447 -15.43 0.24 -5.82
N CYS A 448 -14.87 0.59 -4.66
CA CYS A 448 -14.35 1.93 -4.39
C CYS A 448 -13.27 2.31 -5.39
N PHE A 449 -12.26 1.46 -5.55
CA PHE A 449 -11.15 1.71 -6.47
C PHE A 449 -11.61 1.79 -7.93
N ALA A 450 -12.52 0.91 -8.36
CA ALA A 450 -13.12 0.94 -9.70
C ALA A 450 -13.85 2.26 -9.97
N LEU A 451 -14.63 2.74 -8.99
CA LEU A 451 -15.36 4.00 -9.10
C LEU A 451 -14.40 5.18 -9.15
N LEU A 452 -13.39 5.24 -8.29
CA LEU A 452 -12.37 6.30 -8.33
C LEU A 452 -11.65 6.35 -9.68
N GLN A 453 -11.24 5.19 -10.22
CA GLN A 453 -10.65 5.11 -11.55
C GLN A 453 -11.56 5.64 -12.66
N ARG A 454 -12.85 5.28 -12.62
CA ARG A 454 -13.83 5.74 -13.61
C ARG A 454 -14.11 7.24 -13.48
N ILE A 455 -14.15 7.77 -12.25
CA ILE A 455 -14.34 9.19 -11.97
C ILE A 455 -13.15 9.97 -12.54
N THR A 456 -11.93 9.63 -12.14
CA THR A 456 -10.70 10.28 -12.63
C THR A 456 -10.62 10.25 -14.14
N LYS A 457 -10.81 9.08 -14.76
CA LYS A 457 -10.78 8.94 -16.22
C LYS A 457 -11.85 9.80 -16.91
N SER A 458 -13.06 9.86 -16.36
CA SER A 458 -14.13 10.66 -16.96
C SER A 458 -13.84 12.16 -16.87
N LEU A 459 -13.12 12.60 -15.84
CA LEU A 459 -12.65 13.99 -15.70
C LEU A 459 -11.49 14.28 -16.68
N GLU A 460 -10.53 13.36 -16.83
CA GLU A 460 -9.46 13.47 -17.83
C GLU A 460 -10.01 13.58 -19.26
N ASP A 461 -11.01 12.77 -19.60
CA ASP A 461 -11.67 12.82 -20.90
C ASP A 461 -12.37 14.17 -21.15
N LEU A 462 -12.85 14.85 -20.09
CA LEU A 462 -13.40 16.21 -20.20
C LEU A 462 -12.31 17.25 -20.43
N GLU A 463 -11.16 17.13 -19.74
CA GLU A 463 -10.00 18.03 -19.91
C GLU A 463 -9.49 18.00 -21.36
N HIS A 464 -9.51 16.82 -22.01
CA HIS A 464 -9.10 16.65 -23.41
C HIS A 464 -10.14 17.06 -24.45
N ALA A 465 -11.40 17.22 -24.06
CA ALA A 465 -12.50 17.59 -24.96
C ALA A 465 -12.74 19.12 -25.05
N GLN A 466 -12.13 19.89 -24.15
CA GLN A 466 -12.13 21.36 -24.13
C GLN A 466 -10.97 21.92 -24.94
#